data_AF-A0A5M9TPK0-F1
#
_entry.id   AF-A0A5M9TPK0-F1
#
_cell.length_a   1.000
_cell.length_b   1.000
_cell.length_c   1.000
_cell.angle_alpha   90.00
_cell.angle_beta   90.00
_cell.angle_gamma   90.00
#
_symmetry.space_group_name_H-M   'P 1'
#
loop_
_entity.id
_entity.type
_entity.pdbx_description
1 polymer ?
#
loop_
_entity_poly.entity_id
_entity_poly.type
_entity_poly.pdbx_seq_one_letter_code
_entity_poly.pdbx_strand_id
1 'polypeptide(L)'
;MSDMNHFNHNNNEHPDFNEISGEEKIQALRDLIELTDSQLTHQVLSIGMDTHEEDLIRIEAWRALGMAESSSLLDEIRHAAAQLVRDTEEDEDVQIYALQTLALLPATEAEITLAQDVLSGNAYILLQGAAFAILTAHKHVAGTVLALKSLQSHPHFGASAKRELHSISGSDDL
;
A
#
# COMPACT_ATOMS: atom_id res chain seq x y z
N MET A 1 23.08 -38.66 -20.10
CA MET A 1 23.74 -37.35 -20.04
C MET A 1 22.71 -36.33 -20.47
N SER A 2 22.44 -35.41 -19.55
CA SER A 2 21.36 -34.44 -19.57
C SER A 2 21.67 -33.35 -20.59
N ASP A 3 20.80 -33.18 -21.58
CA ASP A 3 20.70 -31.90 -22.27
C ASP A 3 19.52 -31.16 -21.68
N MET A 4 19.87 -30.23 -20.77
CA MET A 4 18.98 -29.19 -20.29
C MET A 4 18.53 -28.36 -21.49
N ASN A 5 17.26 -28.49 -21.87
CA ASN A 5 16.65 -27.47 -22.70
C ASN A 5 16.41 -26.24 -21.83
N HIS A 6 17.25 -25.24 -22.09
CA HIS A 6 17.07 -23.85 -21.68
C HIS A 6 15.60 -23.44 -21.81
N PHE A 7 14.96 -23.14 -20.67
CA PHE A 7 13.75 -22.33 -20.65
C PHE A 7 14.10 -20.99 -21.27
N ASN A 8 13.60 -20.79 -22.48
CA ASN A 8 13.68 -19.57 -23.26
C ASN A 8 12.93 -18.47 -22.47
N HIS A 9 13.66 -17.73 -21.63
CA HIS A 9 13.15 -16.54 -20.97
C HIS A 9 13.14 -15.42 -22.00
N ASN A 10 11.98 -15.20 -22.64
CA ASN A 10 11.66 -13.93 -23.27
C ASN A 10 10.15 -13.78 -23.50
N ASN A 11 9.63 -12.65 -22.99
CA ASN A 11 8.45 -11.88 -23.39
C ASN A 11 7.19 -12.02 -22.50
N ASN A 12 7.08 -11.11 -21.51
CA ASN A 12 5.87 -10.36 -21.10
C ASN A 12 4.49 -11.06 -21.00
N GLU A 13 4.42 -12.39 -20.87
CA GLU A 13 3.16 -13.07 -20.59
C GLU A 13 2.98 -13.17 -19.08
N HIS A 14 2.38 -12.13 -18.50
CA HIS A 14 1.81 -12.25 -17.16
C HIS A 14 0.64 -13.26 -17.21
N PRO A 15 0.47 -14.10 -16.19
CA PRO A 15 -0.60 -15.09 -16.18
C PRO A 15 -1.96 -14.40 -16.26
N ASP A 16 -2.90 -14.96 -17.02
CA ASP A 16 -4.30 -14.52 -16.95
C ASP A 16 -4.87 -14.94 -15.60
N PHE A 17 -5.02 -13.96 -14.70
CA PHE A 17 -5.53 -14.18 -13.37
C PHE A 17 -6.95 -14.78 -13.33
N ASN A 18 -7.71 -14.71 -14.43
CA ASN A 18 -9.04 -15.32 -14.52
C ASN A 18 -9.01 -16.82 -14.81
N GLU A 19 -7.88 -17.34 -15.33
CA GLU A 19 -7.77 -18.73 -15.77
C GLU A 19 -7.04 -19.64 -14.77
N ILE A 20 -6.41 -19.04 -13.75
CA ILE A 20 -5.62 -19.75 -12.74
C ILE A 20 -6.39 -19.91 -11.42
N SER A 21 -6.03 -20.94 -10.65
CA SER A 21 -6.63 -21.19 -9.33
C SER A 21 -6.26 -20.10 -8.30
N GLY A 22 -6.98 -20.05 -7.18
CA GLY A 22 -6.71 -19.08 -6.10
C GLY A 22 -5.29 -19.17 -5.53
N GLU A 23 -4.75 -20.38 -5.32
CA GLU A 23 -3.37 -20.57 -4.85
C GLU A 23 -2.34 -20.10 -5.88
N GLU A 24 -2.56 -20.40 -7.15
CA GLU A 24 -1.70 -19.94 -8.25
C GLU A 24 -1.77 -18.42 -8.41
N LYS A 25 -2.95 -17.82 -8.22
CA LYS A 25 -3.15 -16.37 -8.23
C LYS A 25 -2.38 -15.71 -7.10
N ILE A 26 -2.46 -16.23 -5.87
CA ILE A 26 -1.67 -15.76 -4.73
C ILE A 26 -0.17 -15.81 -5.05
N GLN A 27 0.31 -16.93 -5.59
CA GLN A 27 1.74 -17.07 -5.90
C GLN A 27 2.17 -16.12 -7.02
N ALA A 28 1.37 -15.99 -8.07
CA ALA A 28 1.63 -15.05 -9.16
C ALA A 28 1.70 -13.60 -8.66
N LEU A 29 0.78 -13.19 -7.77
CA LEU A 29 0.81 -11.86 -7.13
C LEU A 29 2.05 -11.71 -6.24
N ARG A 30 2.50 -12.77 -5.56
CA ARG A 30 3.73 -12.80 -4.74
C ARG A 30 5.02 -12.63 -5.55
N ASP A 31 5.04 -13.15 -6.76
CA ASP A 31 6.21 -13.13 -7.64
C ASP A 31 6.39 -11.77 -8.35
N LEU A 32 5.42 -10.86 -8.27
CA LEU A 32 5.53 -9.50 -8.80
C LEU A 32 6.53 -8.68 -7.97
N ILE A 33 7.59 -8.23 -8.64
CA ILE A 33 8.65 -7.38 -8.06
C ILE A 33 8.61 -5.93 -8.57
N GLU A 34 7.92 -5.68 -9.67
CA GLU A 34 7.69 -4.35 -10.24
C GLU A 34 6.36 -4.33 -11.01
N LEU A 35 5.69 -3.17 -11.02
CA LEU A 35 4.45 -2.95 -11.80
C LEU A 35 4.60 -1.71 -12.68
N THR A 36 5.25 -1.90 -13.82
CA THR A 36 5.46 -0.83 -14.83
C THR A 36 4.50 -0.96 -16.02
N ASP A 37 4.01 -2.16 -16.31
CA ASP A 37 3.02 -2.40 -17.36
C ASP A 37 1.63 -1.96 -16.90
N SER A 38 0.99 -1.05 -17.64
CA SER A 38 -0.31 -0.50 -17.28
C SER A 38 -1.44 -1.54 -17.33
N GLN A 39 -1.38 -2.49 -18.25
CA GLN A 39 -2.43 -3.50 -18.38
C GLN A 39 -2.40 -4.45 -17.18
N LEU A 40 -1.21 -4.94 -16.83
CA LEU A 40 -1.01 -5.75 -15.64
C LEU A 40 -1.39 -4.98 -14.37
N THR A 41 -0.91 -3.73 -14.24
CA THR A 41 -1.21 -2.92 -13.05
C THR A 41 -2.72 -2.75 -12.88
N HIS A 42 -3.45 -2.49 -13.98
CA HIS A 42 -4.91 -2.41 -13.95
C HIS A 42 -5.57 -3.74 -13.59
N GLN A 43 -5.05 -4.86 -14.07
CA GLN A 43 -5.55 -6.19 -13.69
C GLN A 43 -5.37 -6.44 -12.19
N VAL A 44 -4.19 -6.17 -11.64
CA VAL A 44 -3.91 -6.32 -10.20
C VAL A 44 -4.79 -5.39 -9.38
N LEU A 45 -4.99 -4.15 -9.83
CA LEU A 45 -5.92 -3.21 -9.20
C LEU A 45 -7.36 -3.72 -9.21
N SER A 46 -7.80 -4.30 -10.33
CA SER A 46 -9.13 -4.88 -10.47
C SER A 46 -9.34 -6.04 -9.47
N ILE A 47 -8.33 -6.89 -9.28
CA ILE A 47 -8.35 -7.97 -8.28
C ILE A 47 -8.48 -7.38 -6.87
N GLY A 48 -7.66 -6.39 -6.52
CA GLY A 48 -7.70 -5.75 -5.19
C GLY A 48 -9.04 -5.10 -4.86
N MET A 49 -9.79 -4.66 -5.88
CA MET A 49 -11.09 -4.00 -5.75
C MET A 49 -12.30 -4.93 -5.89
N ASP A 50 -12.12 -6.19 -6.30
CA ASP A 50 -13.25 -7.10 -6.50
C ASP A 50 -13.73 -7.72 -5.18
N THR A 51 -14.89 -7.29 -4.70
CA THR A 51 -15.51 -7.80 -3.47
C THR A 51 -15.99 -9.25 -3.57
N HIS A 52 -15.94 -9.88 -4.76
CA HIS A 52 -16.25 -11.30 -4.95
C HIS A 52 -15.00 -12.19 -4.89
N GLU A 53 -13.80 -11.59 -4.88
CA GLU A 53 -12.53 -12.29 -4.73
C GLU A 53 -12.27 -12.58 -3.23
N GLU A 54 -11.54 -13.65 -2.93
CA GLU A 54 -11.15 -13.96 -1.55
C GLU A 54 -10.24 -12.86 -0.98
N ASP A 55 -10.48 -12.45 0.28
CA ASP A 55 -9.73 -11.36 0.91
C ASP A 55 -8.21 -11.60 0.90
N LEU A 56 -7.77 -12.85 1.05
CA LEU A 56 -6.34 -13.19 0.96
C LEU A 56 -5.75 -12.86 -0.42
N ILE A 57 -6.48 -13.09 -1.51
CA ILE A 57 -6.04 -12.73 -2.85
C ILE A 57 -6.00 -11.20 -3.00
N ARG A 58 -7.03 -10.52 -2.51
CA ARG A 58 -7.13 -9.04 -2.54
C ARG A 58 -5.98 -8.39 -1.76
N ILE A 59 -5.64 -8.93 -0.58
CA ILE A 59 -4.48 -8.55 0.23
C ILE A 59 -3.18 -8.67 -0.57
N GLU A 60 -2.96 -9.80 -1.26
CA GLU A 60 -1.75 -10.00 -2.04
C GLU A 60 -1.70 -9.09 -3.29
N ALA A 61 -2.85 -8.73 -3.84
CA ALA A 61 -2.96 -7.73 -4.90
C ALA A 61 -2.56 -6.35 -4.40
N TRP A 62 -3.07 -5.90 -3.26
CA TRP A 62 -2.66 -4.64 -2.63
C TRP A 62 -1.16 -4.61 -2.29
N ARG A 63 -0.63 -5.72 -1.76
CA ARG A 63 0.82 -5.87 -1.55
C ARG A 63 1.61 -5.65 -2.85
N ALA A 64 1.18 -6.26 -3.95
CA ALA A 64 1.83 -6.12 -5.25
C ALA A 64 1.72 -4.69 -5.81
N LEU A 65 0.58 -4.01 -5.62
CA LEU A 65 0.41 -2.60 -6.00
C LEU A 65 1.38 -1.65 -5.30
N GLY A 66 1.97 -2.05 -4.17
CA GLY A 66 3.08 -1.32 -3.54
C GLY A 66 4.33 -1.20 -4.42
N MET A 67 4.43 -1.99 -5.49
CA MET A 67 5.53 -1.97 -6.47
C MET A 67 5.24 -1.08 -7.70
N ALA A 68 4.17 -0.28 -7.65
CA ALA A 68 3.69 0.53 -8.78
C ALA A 68 4.15 2.00 -8.74
N GLU A 69 5.28 2.31 -8.06
CA GLU A 69 5.78 3.69 -7.90
C GLU A 69 5.92 4.45 -9.22
N SER A 70 6.34 3.78 -10.28
CA SER A 70 6.55 4.36 -11.62
C SER A 70 5.39 4.13 -12.59
N SER A 71 4.28 3.55 -12.12
CA SER A 71 3.11 3.26 -12.96
C SER A 71 2.39 4.54 -13.38
N SER A 72 1.87 4.56 -14.61
CA SER A 72 0.96 5.61 -15.08
C SER A 72 -0.39 5.61 -14.35
N LEU A 73 -0.70 4.54 -13.61
CA LEU A 73 -1.96 4.38 -12.85
C LEU A 73 -1.83 4.80 -11.38
N LEU A 74 -0.73 5.44 -10.98
CA LEU A 74 -0.48 5.79 -9.58
C LEU A 74 -1.64 6.59 -8.92
N ASP A 75 -2.21 7.55 -9.63
CA ASP A 75 -3.37 8.31 -9.14
C ASP A 75 -4.61 7.44 -8.90
N GLU A 76 -4.84 6.48 -9.79
CA GLU A 76 -5.97 5.55 -9.71
C GLU A 76 -5.80 4.59 -8.53
N ILE A 77 -4.60 4.04 -8.35
CA ILE A 77 -4.25 3.17 -7.22
C ILE A 77 -4.45 3.90 -5.89
N ARG A 78 -3.96 5.15 -5.78
CA ARG A 78 -4.13 5.96 -4.56
C ARG A 78 -5.60 6.22 -4.27
N HIS A 79 -6.37 6.56 -5.30
CA HIS A 79 -7.79 6.81 -5.14
C HIS A 79 -8.56 5.57 -4.69
N ALA A 80 -8.28 4.42 -5.31
CA ALA A 80 -8.88 3.14 -4.96
C ALA A 80 -8.53 2.71 -3.52
N ALA A 81 -7.26 2.83 -3.11
CA ALA A 81 -6.84 2.53 -1.74
C ALA A 81 -7.60 3.40 -0.74
N ALA A 82 -7.73 4.70 -1.04
CA ALA A 82 -8.44 5.65 -0.20
C ALA A 82 -9.97 5.43 -0.17
N GLN A 83 -10.54 4.73 -1.17
CA GLN A 83 -11.94 4.28 -1.12
C GLN A 83 -12.09 3.12 -0.13
N LEU A 84 -11.25 2.08 -0.24
CA LEU A 84 -11.32 0.90 0.65
C LEU A 84 -11.13 1.27 2.12
N VAL A 85 -10.14 2.13 2.42
CA VAL A 85 -9.86 2.57 3.79
C VAL A 85 -11.04 3.32 4.43
N ARG A 86 -11.91 3.93 3.61
CA ARG A 86 -13.08 4.67 4.08
C ARG A 86 -14.34 3.80 4.13
N ASP A 87 -14.32 2.61 3.54
CA ASP A 87 -15.45 1.70 3.55
C ASP A 87 -15.49 0.94 4.88
N THR A 88 -16.46 1.24 5.74
CA THR A 88 -16.57 0.62 7.07
C THR A 88 -17.01 -0.84 7.04
N GLU A 89 -17.51 -1.32 5.90
CA GLU A 89 -17.93 -2.72 5.71
C GLU A 89 -16.82 -3.58 5.08
N GLU A 90 -15.70 -2.97 4.67
CA GLU A 90 -14.55 -3.67 4.12
C GLU A 90 -13.80 -4.47 5.20
N ASP A 91 -13.18 -5.57 4.79
CA ASP A 91 -12.31 -6.35 5.66
C ASP A 91 -11.11 -5.51 6.15
N GLU A 92 -10.85 -5.55 7.46
CA GLU A 92 -9.82 -4.73 8.09
C GLU A 92 -8.41 -5.05 7.55
N ASP A 93 -8.12 -6.31 7.20
CA ASP A 93 -6.82 -6.69 6.66
C ASP A 93 -6.64 -6.14 5.23
N VAL A 94 -7.70 -6.14 4.41
CA VAL A 94 -7.69 -5.48 3.09
C VAL A 94 -7.42 -3.97 3.23
N GLN A 95 -8.10 -3.30 4.18
CA GLN A 95 -7.85 -1.88 4.46
C GLN A 95 -6.42 -1.61 4.94
N ILE A 96 -5.89 -2.47 5.81
CA ILE A 96 -4.52 -2.38 6.32
C ILE A 96 -3.53 -2.47 5.15
N TYR A 97 -3.72 -3.43 4.24
CA TYR A 97 -2.84 -3.58 3.10
C TYR A 97 -2.97 -2.42 2.10
N ALA A 98 -4.17 -1.87 1.90
CA ALA A 98 -4.33 -0.63 1.12
C ALA A 98 -3.55 0.55 1.72
N LEU A 99 -3.55 0.73 3.05
CA LEU A 99 -2.72 1.74 3.71
C LEU A 99 -1.22 1.44 3.59
N GLN A 100 -0.81 0.18 3.68
CA GLN A 100 0.58 -0.22 3.48
C GLN A 100 1.05 0.07 2.05
N THR A 101 0.21 -0.17 1.05
CA THR A 101 0.45 0.24 -0.34
C THR A 101 0.71 1.74 -0.42
N LEU A 102 -0.13 2.57 0.21
CA LEU A 102 0.06 4.03 0.23
C LEU A 102 1.34 4.46 0.97
N ALA A 103 1.81 3.70 1.95
CA ALA A 103 3.07 3.97 2.63
C ALA A 103 4.30 3.68 1.73
N LEU A 104 4.16 2.77 0.75
CA LEU A 104 5.23 2.42 -0.19
C LEU A 104 5.27 3.34 -1.42
N LEU A 105 4.10 3.83 -1.85
CA LEU A 105 3.97 4.67 -3.02
C LEU A 105 4.25 6.16 -2.72
N PRO A 106 4.68 6.97 -3.71
CA PRO A 106 4.78 8.41 -3.53
C PRO A 106 3.45 8.99 -3.04
N ALA A 107 3.47 9.70 -1.92
CA ALA A 107 2.28 10.29 -1.32
C ALA A 107 2.14 11.79 -1.64
N THR A 108 0.90 12.25 -1.59
CA THR A 108 0.51 13.66 -1.63
C THR A 108 -0.13 14.05 -0.28
N GLU A 109 -0.53 15.32 -0.14
CA GLU A 109 -1.28 15.75 1.05
C GLU A 109 -2.60 14.98 1.25
N ALA A 110 -3.17 14.40 0.20
CA ALA A 110 -4.39 13.60 0.29
C ALA A 110 -4.18 12.34 1.13
N GLU A 111 -3.07 11.63 0.94
CA GLU A 111 -2.72 10.44 1.72
C GLU A 111 -2.35 10.80 3.16
N ILE A 112 -1.71 11.95 3.39
CA ILE A 112 -1.44 12.47 4.74
C ILE A 112 -2.75 12.78 5.46
N THR A 113 -3.71 13.39 4.77
CA THR A 113 -5.04 13.70 5.33
C THR A 113 -5.81 12.41 5.64
N LEU A 114 -5.82 11.44 4.72
CA LEU A 114 -6.42 10.13 4.96
C LEU A 114 -5.83 9.45 6.20
N ALA A 115 -4.50 9.44 6.34
CA ALA A 115 -3.83 8.87 7.50
C ALA A 115 -4.24 9.58 8.81
N GLN A 116 -4.34 10.91 8.80
CA GLN A 116 -4.81 11.69 9.94
C GLN A 116 -6.26 11.37 10.31
N ASP A 117 -7.14 11.19 9.33
CA ASP A 117 -8.55 10.84 9.56
C ASP A 117 -8.67 9.48 10.26
N VAL A 118 -7.93 8.47 9.79
CA VAL A 118 -7.88 7.13 10.42
C VAL A 118 -7.33 7.21 11.86
N LEU A 119 -6.26 7.96 12.07
CA LEU A 119 -5.61 8.12 13.39
C LEU A 119 -6.45 8.90 14.39
N SER A 120 -7.28 9.84 13.92
CA SER A 120 -8.15 10.65 14.76
C SER A 120 -9.49 9.96 15.04
N GLY A 121 -9.84 8.97 14.22
CA GLY A 121 -11.04 8.15 14.38
C GLY A 121 -10.89 7.05 15.44
N ASN A 122 -11.92 6.20 15.53
CA ASN A 122 -11.96 5.04 16.42
C ASN A 122 -11.61 3.73 15.68
N ALA A 123 -10.73 3.82 14.69
CA ALA A 123 -10.28 2.67 13.91
C ALA A 123 -9.55 1.65 14.79
N TYR A 124 -9.58 0.39 14.36
CA TYR A 124 -8.79 -0.68 14.99
C TYR A 124 -7.30 -0.32 15.01
N ILE A 125 -6.59 -0.74 16.07
CA ILE A 125 -5.22 -0.28 16.35
C ILE A 125 -4.22 -0.65 15.25
N LEU A 126 -4.41 -1.77 14.55
CA LEU A 126 -3.54 -2.15 13.43
C LEU A 126 -3.77 -1.26 12.21
N LEU A 127 -5.02 -0.89 11.94
CA LEU A 127 -5.35 0.08 10.88
C LEU A 127 -4.77 1.46 11.19
N GLN A 128 -4.86 1.91 12.45
CA GLN A 128 -4.18 3.12 12.90
C GLN A 128 -2.65 3.01 12.76
N GLY A 129 -2.08 1.84 13.03
CA GLY A 129 -0.65 1.57 12.84
C GLY A 129 -0.22 1.72 11.38
N ALA A 130 -1.01 1.18 10.44
CA ALA A 130 -0.76 1.33 9.00
C ALA A 130 -0.89 2.78 8.55
N ALA A 131 -1.89 3.53 9.05
CA ALA A 131 -2.02 4.96 8.79
C ALA A 131 -0.83 5.76 9.35
N PHE A 132 -0.35 5.43 10.54
CA PHE A 132 0.86 6.05 11.10
C PHE A 132 2.09 5.78 10.23
N ALA A 133 2.20 4.59 9.63
CA ALA A 133 3.31 4.25 8.73
C ALA A 133 3.39 5.20 7.53
N ILE A 134 2.27 5.63 6.96
CA ILE A 134 2.22 6.64 5.88
C ILE A 134 2.93 7.93 6.33
N LEU A 135 2.61 8.44 7.53
CA LEU A 135 3.25 9.66 8.05
C LEU A 135 4.77 9.48 8.22
N THR A 136 5.21 8.29 8.62
CA THR A 136 6.64 8.01 8.84
C THR A 136 7.43 7.79 7.54
N ALA A 137 6.77 7.25 6.51
CA ALA A 137 7.36 7.08 5.18
C ALA A 137 7.49 8.43 4.45
N HIS A 138 6.51 9.32 4.65
CA HIS A 138 6.34 10.53 3.84
C HIS A 138 6.58 11.83 4.62
N LYS A 139 7.67 11.86 5.39
CA LYS A 139 8.05 13.00 6.26
C LYS A 139 8.27 14.33 5.51
N HIS A 140 8.63 14.24 4.24
CA HIS A 140 8.90 15.39 3.37
C HIS A 140 7.62 16.00 2.76
N VAL A 141 6.50 15.27 2.79
CA VAL A 141 5.23 15.76 2.26
C VAL A 141 4.67 16.83 3.19
N ALA A 142 4.13 17.89 2.58
CA ALA A 142 3.50 18.97 3.33
C ALA A 142 2.33 18.42 4.18
N GLY A 143 2.12 19.03 5.35
CA GLY A 143 1.14 18.55 6.32
C GLY A 143 1.62 17.41 7.24
N THR A 144 2.64 16.61 6.87
CA THR A 144 3.12 15.50 7.71
C THR A 144 3.63 15.96 9.08
N VAL A 145 4.42 17.04 9.13
CA VAL A 145 4.91 17.61 10.40
C VAL A 145 3.75 18.07 11.29
N LEU A 146 2.69 18.64 10.72
CA LEU A 146 1.50 19.05 11.47
C LEU A 146 0.74 17.82 11.99
N ALA A 147 0.61 16.77 11.16
CA ALA A 147 0.05 15.47 11.56
C ALA A 147 0.77 14.88 12.78
N LEU A 148 2.10 14.82 12.72
CA LEU A 148 2.90 14.27 13.81
C LEU A 148 2.79 15.15 15.07
N LYS A 149 2.69 16.48 14.92
CA LYS A 149 2.52 17.39 16.06
C LYS A 149 1.19 17.17 16.77
N SER A 150 0.08 16.94 16.06
CA SER A 150 -1.22 16.68 16.68
C SER A 150 -1.25 15.34 17.43
N LEU A 151 -0.42 14.38 17.03
CA LEU A 151 -0.36 13.06 17.65
C LEU A 151 0.50 13.00 18.93
N GLN A 152 1.22 14.05 19.32
CA GLN A 152 2.15 13.99 20.46
C GLN A 152 1.52 13.63 21.81
N SER A 153 0.21 13.85 21.97
CA SER A 153 -0.58 13.44 23.13
C SER A 153 -1.41 12.18 22.88
N HIS A 154 -1.33 11.57 21.70
CA HIS A 154 -2.07 10.35 21.37
C HIS A 154 -1.61 9.19 22.26
N PRO A 155 -2.53 8.43 22.88
CA PRO A 155 -2.18 7.39 23.86
C PRO A 155 -1.27 6.30 23.29
N HIS A 156 -1.47 5.92 22.03
CA HIS A 156 -0.72 4.84 21.39
C HIS A 156 0.46 5.33 20.54
N PHE A 157 0.36 6.52 19.94
CA PHE A 157 1.30 6.99 18.92
C PHE A 157 2.10 8.21 19.35
N GLY A 158 1.82 8.82 20.50
CA GLY A 158 2.47 10.08 20.90
C GLY A 158 3.96 9.97 21.17
N ALA A 159 4.42 8.84 21.72
CA ALA A 159 5.86 8.60 21.88
C ALA A 159 6.57 8.46 20.52
N SER A 160 5.96 7.73 19.58
CA SER A 160 6.48 7.57 18.21
C SER A 160 6.47 8.90 17.45
N ALA A 161 5.36 9.63 17.49
CA ALA A 161 5.22 10.93 16.83
C ALA A 161 6.28 11.94 17.29
N LYS A 162 6.57 12.00 18.60
CA LYS A 162 7.68 12.79 19.14
C LYS A 162 9.00 12.36 18.53
N ARG A 163 9.30 11.07 18.51
CA ARG A 163 10.55 10.54 17.93
C ARG A 163 10.72 10.94 16.46
N GLU A 164 9.66 10.78 15.68
CA GLU A 164 9.68 11.15 14.26
C GLU A 164 9.93 12.66 14.06
N LEU A 165 9.28 13.52 14.84
CA LEU A 165 9.51 14.98 14.81
C LEU A 165 10.96 15.35 15.15
N HIS A 166 11.58 14.67 16.11
CA HIS A 166 13.00 14.88 16.43
C HIS A 166 13.90 14.44 15.26
N SER A 167 13.57 13.34 14.57
CA SER A 167 14.34 12.89 13.40
C SER A 167 14.32 13.87 12.24
N ILE A 168 13.21 14.60 12.06
CA ILE A 168 13.05 15.64 11.03
C ILE A 168 13.80 16.91 11.42
N SER A 169 13.76 17.29 12.70
CA SER A 169 14.44 18.52 13.16
C SER A 169 15.96 18.35 13.24
N GLY A 170 16.44 17.14 13.54
CA GLY A 170 17.87 16.81 13.61
C GLY A 170 18.56 16.62 12.26
N SER A 171 17.81 16.61 11.13
CA SER A 171 18.39 16.60 9.78
C SER A 171 18.76 18.00 9.27
N ASP A 172 18.31 19.08 9.91
CA ASP A 172 18.64 20.46 9.55
C ASP A 172 20.02 20.91 10.12
N ASP A 173 20.67 20.08 10.94
CA ASP A 173 21.96 20.34 11.61
C ASP A 173 23.17 19.61 10.96
N LEU A 174 23.04 19.09 9.73
CA LEU A 174 24.10 18.44 8.94
C LEU A 174 24.28 19.09 7.55
#